data_AF-A0A7S1RXT5-F1
#
_entry.id   AF-A0A7S1RXT5-F1
#
_cell.length_a   1.000
_cell.length_b   1.000
_cell.length_c   1.000
_cell.angle_alpha   90.00
_cell.angle_beta   90.00
_cell.angle_gamma   90.00
#
_symmetry.space_group_name_H-M   'P 1'
#
loop_
_entity.id
_entity.type
_entity.pdbx_description
1 polymer ?
#
loop_
_entity_poly.entity_id
_entity_poly.type
_entity_poly.pdbx_seq_one_letter_code
_entity_poly.pdbx_strand_id
1 'polypeptide(L)'
;DEDSRDALLSSHHSLGGRQIRIVLTKESLVDYESQKIHINHCAAFSADEIRDAFSRFGQILDVHTPKDVESGERKRFGFVTFGSDEAFIKAVEAEFVMID
;
A
#
# COMPACT_ATOMS: atom_id res chain seq x y z
N ASP A 1 -1.03 -5.57 18.28
CA ASP A 1 -2.32 -5.89 18.96
C ASP A 1 -3.04 -4.59 19.30
N GLU A 2 -4.38 -4.61 19.41
CA GLU A 2 -5.16 -3.39 19.70
C GLU A 2 -4.71 -2.65 20.97
N ASP A 3 -4.23 -3.40 21.95
CA ASP A 3 -3.70 -2.89 23.23
C ASP A 3 -2.49 -1.95 23.04
N SER A 4 -1.59 -2.26 22.09
CA SER A 4 -0.42 -1.41 21.79
C SER A 4 -0.80 -0.12 21.06
N ARG A 5 -1.88 -0.14 20.28
CA ARG A 5 -2.39 1.05 19.57
C ARG A 5 -3.03 2.04 20.54
N ASP A 6 -3.80 1.53 21.51
CA ASP A 6 -4.45 2.36 22.54
C ASP A 6 -3.42 3.02 23.47
N ALA A 7 -2.34 2.29 23.81
CA ALA A 7 -1.21 2.82 24.57
C ALA A 7 -0.45 3.95 23.83
N LEU A 8 -0.31 3.87 22.51
CA LEU A 8 0.32 4.92 21.71
C LEU A 8 -0.55 6.18 21.62
N LEU A 9 -1.87 6.02 21.55
CA LEU A 9 -2.83 7.12 21.45
C LEU A 9 -3.03 7.90 22.76
N SER A 10 -2.73 7.27 23.90
CA SER A 10 -2.90 7.87 25.24
C SER A 10 -1.66 8.61 25.76
N SER A 11 -0.55 8.58 25.02
CA SER A 11 0.71 9.22 25.41
C SER A 11 0.67 10.76 25.30
N HIS A 12 1.10 11.46 26.34
CA HIS A 12 1.25 12.92 26.33
C HIS A 12 2.62 13.30 25.74
N HIS A 13 2.62 14.10 24.66
CA HIS A 13 3.84 14.48 23.96
C HIS A 13 4.21 15.94 24.22
N SER A 14 5.51 16.25 24.26
CA SER A 14 6.00 17.62 24.35
C SER A 14 7.15 17.87 23.38
N LEU A 15 7.17 19.07 22.80
CA LEU A 15 8.25 19.56 21.93
C LEU A 15 8.61 20.97 22.36
N GLY A 16 9.86 21.19 22.77
CA GLY A 16 10.33 22.50 23.25
C GLY A 16 9.56 23.02 24.48
N GLY A 17 9.12 22.13 25.38
CA GLY A 17 8.38 22.51 26.60
C GLY A 17 6.89 22.84 26.39
N ARG A 18 6.38 22.78 25.16
CA ARG A 18 4.93 22.86 24.88
C ARG A 18 4.34 21.46 24.74
N GLN A 19 3.20 21.24 25.37
CA GLN A 19 2.41 20.03 25.15
C GLN A 19 1.86 20.05 23.72
N ILE A 20 2.11 18.98 22.98
CA ILE A 20 1.59 18.78 21.62
C ILE A 20 0.71 17.54 21.60
N ARG A 21 -0.35 17.59 20.80
CA ARG A 21 -1.22 16.44 20.57
C ARG A 21 -0.71 15.69 19.35
N ILE A 22 -0.23 14.47 19.55
CA ILE A 22 0.03 13.53 18.46
C ILE A 22 -1.24 12.69 18.29
N VAL A 23 -1.73 12.58 17.07
CA VAL A 23 -2.97 11.87 16.74
C VAL A 23 -2.63 10.90 15.62
N LEU A 24 -2.94 9.62 15.78
CA LEU A 24 -2.93 8.70 14.65
C LEU A 24 -4.01 9.16 13.67
N THR A 25 -3.64 9.39 12.42
CA THR A 25 -4.64 9.72 11.41
C THR A 25 -5.43 8.48 11.04
N LYS A 26 -6.60 8.68 10.44
CA LYS A 26 -7.41 7.58 9.92
C LYS A 26 -6.59 6.72 8.96
N GLU A 27 -5.72 7.32 8.15
CA GLU A 27 -4.77 6.60 7.28
C GLU A 27 -3.82 5.69 8.07
N SER A 28 -3.34 6.11 9.25
CA SER A 28 -2.47 5.26 10.09
C SER A 28 -3.22 4.14 10.82
N LEU A 29 -4.56 4.16 10.83
CA LEU A 29 -5.41 3.13 11.45
C LEU A 29 -5.93 2.10 10.45
N VAL A 30 -5.74 2.35 9.15
CA VAL A 30 -6.26 1.49 8.08
C VAL A 30 -5.36 0.28 7.94
N ASP A 31 -5.96 -0.90 8.04
CA ASP A 31 -5.27 -2.15 7.77
C ASP A 31 -5.09 -2.32 6.25
N TYR A 32 -3.87 -2.06 5.78
CA TYR A 32 -3.53 -2.07 4.36
C TYR A 32 -3.58 -3.46 3.72
N GLU A 33 -3.71 -4.54 4.49
CA GLU A 33 -3.87 -5.88 3.90
C GLU A 33 -5.22 -6.00 3.20
N SER A 34 -6.25 -5.30 3.67
CA SER A 34 -7.58 -5.27 3.04
C SER A 34 -7.62 -4.60 1.66
N GLN A 35 -6.63 -3.75 1.33
CA GLN A 35 -6.56 -2.97 0.07
C GLN A 35 -5.46 -3.45 -0.87
N LYS A 36 -4.96 -4.67 -0.66
CA LYS A 36 -3.90 -5.27 -1.46
C LYS A 36 -4.47 -6.18 -2.53
N ILE A 37 -4.14 -5.90 -3.79
CA ILE A 37 -4.42 -6.80 -4.91
C ILE A 37 -3.16 -7.61 -5.26
N HIS A 38 -3.37 -8.85 -5.68
CA HIS A 38 -2.34 -9.70 -6.27
C HIS A 38 -2.44 -9.64 -7.78
N ILE A 39 -1.33 -9.29 -8.44
CA ILE A 39 -1.24 -9.21 -9.91
C ILE A 39 -0.41 -10.38 -10.42
N ASN A 40 -0.87 -11.02 -11.49
CA ASN A 40 -0.16 -12.10 -12.17
C ASN A 40 0.42 -11.61 -13.50
N HIS A 41 1.41 -12.35 -14.02
CA HIS A 41 2.09 -12.12 -15.29
C HIS A 41 2.78 -10.75 -15.42
N CYS A 42 3.24 -10.16 -14.30
CA CYS A 42 3.81 -8.81 -14.29
C CYS A 42 5.35 -8.76 -14.35
N ALA A 43 6.05 -9.88 -14.61
CA ALA A 43 7.52 -9.92 -14.60
C ALA A 43 8.17 -8.98 -15.63
N ALA A 44 7.45 -8.67 -16.72
CA ALA A 44 7.90 -7.76 -17.77
C ALA A 44 7.93 -6.28 -17.33
N PHE A 45 7.19 -5.92 -16.29
CA PHE A 45 6.99 -4.52 -15.87
C PHE A 45 7.74 -4.21 -14.58
N SER A 46 8.23 -2.98 -14.46
CA SER A 46 8.81 -2.42 -13.24
C SER A 46 7.73 -2.02 -12.24
N ALA A 47 8.15 -1.85 -10.98
CA ALA A 47 7.26 -1.38 -9.93
C ALA A 47 6.71 0.03 -10.25
N ASP A 48 7.50 0.88 -10.92
CA ASP A 48 7.08 2.22 -11.36
C ASP A 48 6.04 2.14 -12.48
N GLU A 49 6.25 1.32 -13.52
CA GLU A 49 5.26 1.10 -14.59
C GLU A 49 3.93 0.57 -14.05
N ILE A 50 3.99 -0.38 -13.10
CA ILE A 50 2.81 -0.91 -12.41
C ILE A 50 2.16 0.19 -11.57
N ARG A 51 2.92 0.98 -10.81
CA ARG A 51 2.40 2.08 -10.00
C ARG A 51 1.66 3.09 -10.87
N ASP A 52 2.26 3.51 -11.98
CA ASP A 52 1.68 4.50 -12.89
C ASP A 52 0.40 3.96 -13.54
N ALA A 53 0.41 2.70 -13.97
CA ALA A 53 -0.76 2.07 -14.57
C ALA A 53 -1.95 1.98 -13.61
N PHE A 54 -1.71 1.57 -12.36
CA PHE A 54 -2.76 1.40 -11.34
C PHE A 54 -3.16 2.71 -10.64
N SER A 55 -2.34 3.77 -10.75
CA SER A 55 -2.68 5.10 -10.18
C SER A 55 -3.95 5.70 -10.75
N ARG A 56 -4.43 5.22 -11.91
CA ARG A 56 -5.73 5.61 -12.49
C ARG A 56 -6.93 5.25 -11.60
N PHE A 57 -6.80 4.24 -10.75
CA PHE A 57 -7.87 3.79 -9.85
C PHE A 57 -7.88 4.58 -8.54
N GLY A 58 -6.73 5.09 -8.12
CA GLY A 58 -6.56 5.93 -6.94
C GLY A 58 -5.12 5.91 -6.41
N GLN A 59 -4.93 6.44 -5.20
CA GLN A 59 -3.61 6.53 -4.59
C GLN A 59 -3.00 5.14 -4.34
N ILE A 60 -1.79 4.93 -4.84
CA ILE A 60 -0.98 3.74 -4.58
C ILE A 60 -0.05 4.01 -3.40
N LEU A 61 -0.15 3.16 -2.38
CA LEU A 61 0.72 3.23 -1.21
C LEU A 61 2.00 2.42 -1.44
N ASP A 62 1.85 1.19 -1.92
CA ASP A 62 2.98 0.29 -2.15
C ASP A 62 2.81 -0.54 -3.43
N VAL A 63 3.95 -0.86 -4.05
CA VAL A 63 4.05 -1.82 -5.15
C VAL A 63 5.21 -2.75 -4.85
N HIS A 64 4.90 -4.04 -4.66
CA HIS A 64 5.89 -5.06 -4.35
C HIS A 64 5.98 -6.09 -5.47
N THR A 65 7.10 -6.10 -6.19
CA THR A 65 7.43 -7.09 -7.22
C THR A 65 8.60 -7.95 -6.77
N PRO A 66 8.38 -9.10 -6.10
CA PRO A 66 9.46 -9.94 -5.60
C PRO A 66 10.31 -10.46 -6.75
N LYS A 67 11.62 -10.50 -6.54
CA LYS A 67 12.58 -11.13 -7.46
C LYS A 67 12.92 -12.53 -6.97
N ASP A 68 13.16 -13.42 -7.90
CA ASP A 68 13.83 -14.68 -7.63
C ASP A 68 15.25 -14.40 -7.14
N VAL A 69 15.65 -15.04 -6.05
CA VAL A 69 16.93 -14.78 -5.38
C VAL A 69 18.10 -15.47 -6.07
N GLU A 70 17.84 -16.51 -6.86
CA GLU A 70 18.87 -17.29 -7.56
C GLU A 70 19.13 -16.74 -8.96
N SER A 71 18.08 -16.45 -9.73
CA SER A 71 18.22 -15.90 -11.09
C SER A 71 18.25 -14.36 -11.13
N GLY A 72 17.81 -13.69 -10.07
CA GLY A 72 17.64 -12.22 -10.06
C GLY A 72 16.46 -11.73 -10.91
N GLU A 73 15.74 -12.62 -11.59
CA GLU A 73 14.59 -12.30 -12.42
C GLU A 73 13.37 -11.96 -11.58
N ARG A 74 12.48 -11.11 -12.08
CA ARG A 74 11.22 -10.83 -11.38
C ARG A 74 10.33 -12.07 -11.40
N LYS A 75 9.71 -12.37 -10.25
CA LYS A 75 8.66 -13.40 -10.21
C LYS A 75 7.50 -12.94 -11.09
N ARG A 76 6.75 -13.90 -11.64
CA ARG A 76 5.59 -13.64 -12.51
C ARG A 76 4.38 -13.08 -11.76
N PHE A 77 4.56 -12.53 -10.57
CA PHE A 77 3.51 -11.94 -9.78
C PHE A 77 4.03 -10.78 -8.94
N GLY A 78 3.11 -9.96 -8.46
CA GLY A 78 3.39 -8.82 -7.59
C GLY A 78 2.15 -8.42 -6.80
N PHE A 79 2.29 -7.36 -6.02
CA PHE A 79 1.22 -6.81 -5.20
C PHE A 79 1.14 -5.30 -5.37
N VAL A 80 -0.08 -4.78 -5.35
CA VAL A 80 -0.37 -3.33 -5.31
C VAL A 80 -1.26 -3.06 -4.13
N THR A 81 -0.89 -2.09 -3.29
CA THR A 81 -1.69 -1.68 -2.13
C THR A 81 -2.24 -0.28 -2.36
N PHE A 82 -3.56 -0.15 -2.30
CA PHE A 82 -4.27 1.12 -2.44
C PHE A 82 -4.44 1.85 -1.11
N GLY A 83 -4.59 3.17 -1.17
CA GLY A 83 -4.90 4.00 0.00
C GLY A 83 -6.39 4.15 0.30
N SER A 84 -7.27 3.54 -0.52
CA SER A 84 -8.70 3.55 -0.28
C SER A 84 -9.37 2.29 -0.80
N ASP A 85 -10.46 1.90 -0.12
CA ASP A 85 -11.35 0.80 -0.51
C ASP A 85 -11.97 1.04 -1.89
N GLU A 86 -12.35 2.29 -2.19
CA GLU A 86 -12.91 2.65 -3.49
C GLU A 86 -11.92 2.40 -4.64
N ALA A 87 -10.64 2.71 -4.44
CA ALA A 87 -9.60 2.46 -5.45
C ALA A 87 -9.34 0.96 -5.62
N PHE A 88 -9.33 0.22 -4.52
CA PHE A 88 -9.24 -1.24 -4.52
C PHE A 88 -10.38 -1.88 -5.32
N ILE A 89 -11.64 -1.51 -5.04
CA ILE A 89 -12.82 -2.05 -5.74
C ILE A 89 -12.73 -1.76 -7.24
N LYS A 90 -12.44 -0.51 -7.63
CA LYS A 90 -12.28 -0.11 -9.04
C LYS A 90 -11.21 -0.94 -9.76
N ALA A 91 -10.09 -1.21 -9.09
CA ALA A 91 -9.01 -2.01 -9.68
C ALA A 91 -9.39 -3.49 -9.85
N VAL A 92 -10.13 -4.06 -8.89
CA VAL A 92 -10.65 -5.43 -8.98
C VAL A 92 -11.68 -5.57 -10.10
N GLU A 93 -12.55 -4.58 -10.29
CA GLU A 93 -13.56 -4.57 -11.35
C GLU A 93 -12.99 -4.40 -12.76
N ALA A 94 -11.79 -3.82 -12.89
CA ALA A 94 -11.20 -3.52 -14.20
C ALA A 94 -10.82 -4.76 -15.02
N GLU A 95 -10.67 -5.93 -14.39
CA GLU A 95 -10.27 -7.24 -14.95
C GLU A 95 -8.89 -7.26 -15.64
N PHE A 96 -8.57 -6.26 -16.46
CA PHE A 96 -7.31 -6.05 -17.15
C PHE A 96 -6.84 -4.60 -17.04
N VAL A 97 -5.52 -4.42 -16.91
CA VAL A 97 -4.88 -3.10 -16.92
C VAL A 97 -3.81 -3.10 -18.01
N MET A 98 -3.97 -2.21 -18.98
CA MET A 98 -3.01 -2.03 -20.07
C MET A 98 -1.85 -1.13 -19.60
N ILE A 99 -0.63 -1.63 -19.81
CA ILE A 99 0.64 -0.92 -19.60
C ILE A 99 1.31 -0.85 -20.99
N ASP A 100 1.63 0.36 -21.44
CA ASP A 100 2.24 0.65 -22.76
C ASP A 100 3.77 0.69 -22.67
#